data_AF-A0A5D2LMT6-F1
#
_entry.id   AF-A0A5D2LMT6-F1
#
_cell.length_a   1.000
_cell.length_b   1.000
_cell.length_c   1.000
_cell.angle_alpha   90.00
_cell.angle_beta   90.00
_cell.angle_gamma   90.00
#
_symmetry.space_group_name_H-M   'P 1'
#
loop_
_entity.id
_entity.type
_entity.pdbx_description
1 polymer ?
#
loop_
_entity_poly.entity_id
_entity_poly.type
_entity_poly.pdbx_seq_one_letter_code
_entity_poly.pdbx_strand_id
1 'polypeptide(L)'
;MEILKKGGRKAMGVPDEPMVMGTPGLDLVTLGLVDADKIPKYELTVEDGQRLAKEYSRVLMRKHRARQAAETNLLRMKNEAIEALPGKLREAAMIPDLTPFPANRLMASLNPPIEGYIEKVKEAAKKSSTKQKLR
;
A
#
# COMPACT_ATOMS: atom_id res chain seq x y z
N MET A 1 -6.76 34.07 -8.88
CA MET A 1 -5.29 34.22 -8.93
C MET A 1 -4.73 35.17 -7.86
N GLU A 2 -5.52 35.77 -6.96
CA GLU A 2 -4.99 36.68 -5.91
C GLU A 2 -4.86 36.07 -4.50
N ILE A 3 -5.50 34.92 -4.23
CA ILE A 3 -5.52 34.31 -2.89
C ILE A 3 -4.20 33.58 -2.54
N LEU A 4 -3.37 33.25 -3.53
CA LEU A 4 -2.06 32.59 -3.30
C LEU A 4 -0.93 33.55 -2.91
N LYS A 5 -1.13 34.87 -2.91
CA LYS A 5 -0.06 35.87 -2.72
C LYS A 5 0.14 36.33 -1.27
N LYS A 6 -0.77 35.99 -0.36
CA LYS A 6 -0.73 36.38 1.07
C LYS A 6 -0.53 35.15 1.96
N GLY A 7 0.71 34.69 2.04
CA GLY A 7 1.07 33.75 3.09
C GLY A 7 2.34 32.98 2.78
N GLY A 8 3.50 33.63 2.97
CA GLY A 8 4.77 32.91 2.94
C GLY A 8 4.85 31.82 4.02
N ARG A 9 5.96 31.07 4.09
CA ARG A 9 6.22 29.96 5.03
C ARG A 9 5.79 30.25 6.49
N LYS A 10 6.00 31.49 6.97
CA LYS A 10 5.58 31.94 8.31
C LYS A 10 4.06 32.02 8.52
N ALA A 11 3.28 32.37 7.50
CA ALA A 11 1.82 32.45 7.61
C ALA A 11 1.14 31.07 7.58
N MET A 12 1.84 30.06 7.05
CA MET A 12 1.42 28.65 7.07
C MET A 12 1.85 27.93 8.36
N GLY A 13 2.44 28.64 9.33
CA GLY A 13 2.86 28.05 10.62
C GLY A 13 3.96 26.99 10.49
N VAL A 14 4.72 26.97 9.39
CA VAL A 14 5.81 26.01 9.19
C VAL A 14 7.08 26.57 9.85
N PRO A 15 7.54 26.01 10.98
CA PRO A 15 8.80 26.44 11.59
C PRO A 15 9.99 26.11 10.68
N ASP A 16 11.08 26.88 10.81
CA ASP A 16 12.32 26.63 10.08
C ASP A 16 13.12 25.45 10.65
N GLU A 17 12.80 25.04 11.88
CA GLU A 17 13.28 23.81 12.49
C GLU A 17 12.47 22.60 11.99
N PRO A 18 13.08 21.41 11.85
CA PRO A 18 12.38 20.21 11.40
C PRO A 18 11.20 19.92 12.35
N MET A 19 9.99 20.21 11.89
CA MET A 19 8.78 19.90 12.65
C MET A 19 8.58 18.40 12.67
N VAL A 20 8.50 17.82 13.85
CA VAL A 20 8.28 16.40 14.01
C VAL A 20 6.84 16.09 13.59
N MET A 21 6.69 15.21 12.60
CA MET A 21 5.39 14.89 12.02
C MET A 21 4.68 13.87 12.93
N GLY A 22 3.79 14.33 13.81
CA GLY A 22 3.16 13.44 14.78
C GLY A 22 2.40 14.15 15.90
N THR A 23 1.94 13.36 16.87
CA THR A 23 1.41 13.89 18.13
C THR A 23 2.58 14.32 19.01
N PRO A 24 2.61 15.57 19.54
CA PRO A 24 3.72 16.04 20.36
C PRO A 24 4.00 15.09 21.52
N GLY A 25 5.23 14.58 21.60
CA GLY A 25 5.66 13.67 22.67
C GLY A 25 5.59 12.17 22.34
N LEU A 26 5.01 11.78 21.20
CA LEU A 26 4.97 10.38 20.73
C LEU A 26 5.96 10.09 19.60
N ASP A 27 6.82 11.05 19.29
CA ASP A 27 7.77 10.91 18.20
C ASP A 27 8.90 9.96 18.59
N LEU A 28 9.43 9.22 17.61
CA LEU A 28 10.47 8.21 17.83
C LEU A 28 11.75 8.79 18.47
N VAL A 29 12.01 10.08 18.25
CA VAL A 29 13.11 10.83 18.86
C VAL A 29 12.81 11.13 20.32
N THR A 30 11.63 11.66 20.63
CA THR A 30 11.19 12.00 22.00
C THR A 30 11.02 10.76 22.88
N LEU A 31 10.65 9.63 22.28
CA LEU A 31 10.58 8.32 22.92
C LEU A 31 11.97 7.66 23.14
N GLY A 32 13.05 8.29 22.69
CA GLY A 32 14.43 7.78 22.84
C GLY A 32 14.74 6.53 22.02
N LEU A 33 13.90 6.19 21.04
CA LEU A 33 14.10 5.04 20.15
C LEU A 33 15.05 5.36 18.99
N VAL A 34 15.14 6.65 18.62
CA VAL A 34 15.98 7.13 17.52
C VAL A 34 16.82 8.31 18.01
N ASP A 35 18.14 8.17 17.94
CA ASP A 35 19.06 9.28 18.20
C ASP A 35 18.98 10.30 17.07
N ALA A 36 18.59 11.55 17.40
CA ALA A 36 18.46 12.64 16.43
C ALA A 36 19.76 12.89 15.64
N ASP A 37 20.92 12.73 16.30
CA ASP A 37 22.23 12.99 15.71
C ASP A 37 22.68 11.93 14.70
N LYS A 38 22.10 10.73 14.76
CA LYS A 38 22.40 9.63 13.83
C LYS A 38 21.50 9.64 12.61
N ILE A 39 20.51 10.53 12.55
CA ILE A 39 19.62 10.63 11.39
C ILE A 39 20.45 11.15 10.21
N PRO A 40 20.61 10.36 9.13
CA PRO A 40 21.35 10.80 7.97
C PRO A 40 20.67 12.03 7.37
N LYS A 41 21.37 13.17 7.40
CA LYS A 41 20.93 14.41 6.78
C LYS A 41 21.24 14.32 5.29
N TYR A 42 20.20 14.27 4.47
CA TYR A 42 20.34 14.33 3.01
C TYR A 42 20.10 15.77 2.56
N GLU A 43 21.11 16.37 1.91
CA GLU A 43 20.96 17.66 1.25
C GLU A 43 20.22 17.46 -0.09
N LEU A 44 18.89 17.49 -0.05
CA LEU A 44 18.11 17.56 -1.27
C LEU A 44 17.95 19.04 -1.65
N THR A 45 18.48 19.44 -2.80
CA THR A 45 18.22 20.77 -3.33
C THR A 45 16.71 20.92 -3.59
N VAL A 46 16.16 22.12 -3.37
CA VAL A 46 14.72 22.38 -3.60
C VAL A 46 14.34 22.05 -5.05
N GLU A 47 15.26 22.30 -5.99
CA GLU A 47 15.09 22.04 -7.42
C GLU A 47 14.99 20.54 -7.72
N ASP A 48 15.87 19.71 -7.15
CA ASP A 48 15.82 18.26 -7.32
C ASP A 48 14.57 17.65 -6.70
N GLY A 49 14.15 18.15 -5.52
CA GLY A 49 12.89 17.72 -4.90
C GLY A 49 11.68 18.00 -5.78
N GLN A 50 11.59 19.21 -6.36
CA GLN A 50 10.52 19.58 -7.28
C GLN A 50 10.54 18.73 -8.56
N ARG A 51 11.73 18.47 -9.11
CA ARG A 51 11.91 17.64 -10.30
C ARG A 51 11.44 16.19 -10.05
N LEU A 52 11.87 15.58 -8.95
CA LEU A 52 11.50 14.21 -8.58
C LEU A 52 9.99 14.09 -8.32
N ALA A 53 9.39 15.04 -7.60
CA ALA A 53 7.96 15.03 -7.33
C ALA A 53 7.12 15.13 -8.61
N LYS A 54 7.54 15.99 -9.55
CA LYS A 54 6.87 16.15 -10.85
C LYS A 54 6.96 14.85 -11.68
N GLU A 55 8.12 14.21 -11.69
CA GLU A 55 8.32 12.94 -12.39
C GLU A 55 7.49 11.80 -11.79
N TYR A 56 7.50 11.66 -10.46
CA TYR A 56 6.66 10.70 -9.76
C TYR A 56 5.18 10.88 -10.10
N SER A 57 4.69 12.14 -10.03
CA SER A 57 3.31 12.48 -10.36
C SER A 57 2.96 12.11 -11.82
N ARG A 58 3.89 12.37 -12.75
CA ARG A 58 3.73 12.02 -14.17
C ARG A 58 3.61 10.51 -14.39
N VAL A 59 4.47 9.73 -13.74
CA VAL A 59 4.47 8.25 -13.82
C VAL A 59 3.19 7.68 -13.19
N LEU A 60 2.80 8.19 -12.02
CA LEU A 60 1.59 7.74 -11.32
C LEU A 60 0.34 7.97 -12.17
N MET A 61 0.20 9.17 -12.76
CA MET A 61 -0.95 9.49 -13.61
C MET A 61 -0.97 8.66 -14.91
N ARG A 62 0.20 8.32 -15.46
CA ARG A 62 0.28 7.38 -16.60
C ARG A 62 -0.22 5.99 -16.21
N LYS A 63 0.25 5.45 -15.07
CA LYS A 63 -0.17 4.14 -14.55
C LYS A 63 -1.67 4.11 -14.25
N HIS A 64 -2.19 5.18 -13.66
CA HIS A 64 -3.61 5.30 -13.35
C HIS A 64 -4.49 5.27 -14.61
N ARG A 65 -4.15 6.06 -15.63
CA ARG A 65 -4.89 6.05 -16.91
C ARG A 65 -4.81 4.70 -17.62
N ALA A 66 -3.65 4.06 -17.62
CA ALA A 66 -3.49 2.72 -18.19
C ALA A 66 -4.38 1.69 -17.46
N ARG A 67 -4.45 1.76 -16.13
CA ARG A 67 -5.32 0.92 -15.32
C ARG A 67 -6.80 1.18 -15.62
N GLN A 68 -7.23 2.44 -15.68
CA GLN A 68 -8.61 2.80 -16.02
C GLN A 68 -9.00 2.25 -17.40
N ALA A 69 -8.16 2.44 -18.42
CA ALA A 69 -8.42 1.93 -19.76
C ALA A 69 -8.56 0.39 -19.77
N ALA A 70 -7.71 -0.32 -19.03
CA ALA A 70 -7.79 -1.77 -18.89
C ALA A 70 -9.07 -2.22 -18.18
N GLU A 71 -9.43 -1.57 -17.07
CA GLU A 71 -10.65 -1.89 -16.30
C GLU A 71 -11.93 -1.61 -17.12
N THR A 72 -11.99 -0.47 -17.82
CA THR A 72 -13.13 -0.13 -18.71
C THR A 72 -13.27 -1.14 -19.85
N ASN A 73 -12.16 -1.53 -20.48
CA ASN A 73 -12.19 -2.54 -21.54
C ASN A 73 -12.62 -3.91 -21.00
N LEU A 74 -12.11 -4.32 -19.83
CA LEU A 74 -12.51 -5.56 -19.19
C LEU A 74 -14.01 -5.59 -18.87
N LEU A 75 -14.56 -4.47 -18.38
CA LEU A 75 -15.99 -4.34 -18.10
C LEU A 75 -16.82 -4.44 -19.39
N ARG A 76 -16.40 -3.75 -20.45
CA ARG A 76 -17.06 -3.82 -21.76
C ARG A 76 -17.09 -5.26 -22.29
N MET A 77 -15.94 -5.93 -22.30
CA MET A 77 -15.83 -7.33 -22.74
C MET A 77 -16.66 -8.27 -21.87
N LYS A 78 -16.72 -8.05 -20.55
CA LYS A 78 -17.57 -8.83 -19.65
C LYS A 78 -19.05 -8.70 -20.04
N ASN A 79 -19.52 -7.49 -20.32
CA ASN A 79 -20.92 -7.27 -20.70
C ASN A 79 -21.25 -7.90 -22.07
N GLU A 80 -20.37 -7.74 -23.06
CA GLU A 80 -20.49 -8.37 -24.37
C GLU A 80 -20.53 -9.91 -24.24
N ALA A 81 -19.70 -10.49 -23.37
CA ALA A 81 -19.67 -11.92 -23.11
C ALA A 81 -20.96 -12.43 -22.44
N ILE A 82 -21.54 -11.67 -21.50
CA ILE A 82 -22.81 -12.04 -20.85
C ILE A 82 -23.96 -12.00 -21.86
N GLU A 83 -23.98 -11.01 -22.75
CA GLU A 83 -25.04 -10.90 -23.77
C GLU A 83 -24.96 -12.01 -24.82
N ALA A 84 -23.77 -12.51 -25.11
CA ALA A 84 -23.57 -13.65 -26.01
C ALA A 84 -24.06 -15.00 -25.41
N LEU A 85 -24.43 -15.06 -24.12
CA LEU A 85 -24.89 -16.29 -23.48
C LEU A 85 -26.36 -16.63 -23.84
N PRO A 86 -26.71 -17.92 -23.94
CA PRO A 86 -28.10 -18.36 -24.03
C PRO A 86 -28.94 -17.95 -22.81
N GLY A 87 -30.24 -17.69 -23.00
CA GLY A 87 -31.13 -17.05 -22.01
C GLY A 87 -31.00 -17.55 -20.56
N LYS A 88 -31.13 -18.86 -20.32
CA LYS A 88 -31.02 -19.44 -18.97
C LYS A 88 -29.67 -19.17 -18.30
N LEU A 89 -28.57 -19.17 -19.08
CA LEU A 89 -27.22 -18.91 -18.56
C LEU A 89 -26.98 -17.41 -18.36
N ARG A 90 -27.59 -16.56 -19.20
CA ARG A 90 -27.54 -15.10 -19.04
C ARG A 90 -28.21 -14.66 -17.74
N GLU A 91 -29.37 -15.22 -17.42
CA GLU A 91 -30.08 -14.96 -16.15
C GLU A 91 -29.25 -15.38 -14.94
N ALA A 92 -28.62 -16.57 -14.99
CA ALA A 92 -27.74 -17.04 -13.92
C ALA A 92 -26.48 -16.19 -13.77
N ALA A 93 -25.87 -15.73 -14.88
CA ALA A 93 -24.65 -14.92 -14.87
C ALA A 93 -24.84 -13.49 -14.35
N MET A 94 -26.07 -12.98 -14.32
CA MET A 94 -26.40 -11.66 -13.74
C MET A 94 -26.38 -11.66 -12.21
N ILE A 95 -26.51 -12.83 -11.58
CA ILE A 95 -26.52 -12.95 -10.12
C ILE A 95 -25.07 -12.90 -9.62
N PRO A 96 -24.72 -11.97 -8.70
CA PRO A 96 -23.38 -11.94 -8.11
C PRO A 96 -23.08 -13.21 -7.31
N ASP A 97 -21.89 -13.77 -7.51
CA ASP A 97 -21.38 -14.85 -6.67
C ASP A 97 -20.98 -14.30 -5.29
N LEU A 98 -21.61 -14.84 -4.24
CA LEU A 98 -21.37 -14.45 -2.84
C LEU A 98 -20.44 -15.43 -2.12
N THR A 99 -19.84 -16.40 -2.82
CA THR A 99 -18.84 -17.28 -2.22
C THR A 99 -17.64 -16.46 -1.75
N PRO A 100 -17.18 -16.65 -0.49
CA PRO A 100 -16.02 -15.91 0.00
C PRO A 100 -14.77 -16.34 -0.77
N PHE A 101 -13.83 -15.42 -0.94
CA PHE A 101 -12.54 -15.75 -1.54
C PHE A 101 -11.82 -16.85 -0.74
N PRO A 102 -11.06 -17.73 -1.41
CA PRO A 102 -10.38 -18.82 -0.73
C PRO A 102 -9.33 -18.29 0.26
N ALA A 103 -9.33 -18.82 1.48
CA ALA A 103 -8.39 -18.43 2.54
C ALA A 103 -6.91 -18.67 2.17
N ASN A 104 -6.64 -19.53 1.17
CA ASN A 104 -5.30 -19.86 0.70
C ASN A 104 -4.75 -18.87 -0.35
N ARG A 105 -5.44 -17.75 -0.60
CA ARG A 105 -4.93 -16.70 -1.49
C ARG A 105 -3.82 -15.91 -0.79
N LEU A 106 -2.58 -16.31 -1.03
CA LEU A 106 -1.40 -15.61 -0.52
C LEU A 106 -1.13 -14.32 -1.30
N MET A 107 -0.75 -13.26 -0.60
CA MET A 107 -0.25 -12.04 -1.23
C MET A 107 1.14 -12.31 -1.83
N ALA A 108 1.44 -11.65 -2.95
CA ALA A 108 2.77 -11.70 -3.52
C ALA A 108 3.77 -11.08 -2.53
N SER A 109 4.72 -11.90 -2.06
CA SER A 109 5.85 -11.48 -1.23
C SER A 109 7.03 -11.07 -2.11
N LEU A 110 7.95 -10.26 -1.54
CA LEU A 110 9.20 -9.88 -2.19
C LEU A 110 10.04 -11.11 -2.58
N ASN A 111 9.98 -12.16 -1.79
CA ASN A 111 10.76 -13.38 -1.95
C ASN A 111 9.81 -14.58 -2.12
N PRO A 112 10.13 -15.55 -2.99
CA PRO A 112 9.38 -16.79 -3.08
C PRO A 112 9.47 -17.59 -1.75
N PRO A 113 8.50 -18.47 -1.47
CA PRO A 113 8.50 -19.27 -0.24
C PRO A 113 9.68 -20.24 -0.21
N ILE A 114 10.23 -20.44 1.00
CA ILE A 114 11.31 -21.41 1.25
C ILE A 114 10.73 -22.81 1.34
N GLU A 115 11.31 -23.76 0.60
CA GLU A 115 10.89 -25.15 0.57
C GLU A 115 10.95 -25.79 1.97
N GLY A 116 9.89 -26.51 2.36
CA GLY A 116 9.80 -27.20 3.66
C GLY A 116 9.75 -26.30 4.89
N TYR A 117 9.73 -24.96 4.76
CA TYR A 117 9.72 -24.06 5.92
C TYR A 117 8.48 -24.24 6.80
N ILE A 118 7.29 -24.35 6.18
CA ILE A 118 6.02 -24.57 6.89
C ILE A 118 6.04 -25.90 7.65
N GLU A 119 6.64 -26.94 7.07
CA GLU A 119 6.76 -28.27 7.71
C GLU A 119 7.66 -28.19 8.94
N LYS A 120 8.83 -27.56 8.82
CA LYS A 120 9.76 -27.32 9.94
C LYS A 120 9.09 -26.54 11.08
N VAL A 121 8.30 -25.51 10.76
CA VAL A 121 7.55 -24.73 11.75
C VAL A 121 6.49 -25.59 12.44
N LYS A 122 5.73 -26.39 11.68
CA LYS A 122 4.72 -27.32 12.24
C LYS A 122 5.36 -28.36 13.14
N GLU A 123 6.50 -28.93 12.75
CA GLU A 123 7.25 -29.88 13.58
C GLU A 123 7.76 -29.24 14.88
N ALA A 124 8.32 -28.04 14.80
CA ALA A 124 8.77 -27.29 15.97
C ALA A 124 7.61 -26.97 16.93
N ALA A 125 6.47 -26.53 16.41
CA ALA A 125 5.26 -26.25 17.20
C ALA A 125 4.68 -27.53 17.84
N LYS A 126 4.74 -28.66 17.14
CA LYS A 126 4.33 -29.96 17.70
C LYS A 126 5.24 -30.39 18.85
N LYS A 127 6.55 -30.17 18.72
CA LYS A 127 7.55 -30.48 19.77
C LYS A 127 7.43 -29.55 20.99
N SER A 128 7.07 -28.28 20.81
CA SER A 128 6.92 -27.33 21.91
C SER A 128 5.62 -27.52 22.70
N SER A 129 4.50 -27.83 22.03
CA SER A 129 3.20 -28.03 22.68
C SER A 129 3.15 -29.27 23.58
N THR A 130 3.95 -30.30 23.30
CA THR A 130 4.04 -31.50 24.16
C THR A 130 4.76 -31.24 25.48
N LYS A 131 5.64 -30.22 25.55
CA LYS A 131 6.39 -29.90 26.78
C LYS A 131 5.61 -29.08 27.83
N GLN A 132 4.46 -28.49 27.48
CA GLN A 132 3.72 -27.58 28.36
C GLN A 132 2.56 -28.21 29.17
N LYS A 133 2.20 -29.49 28.95
CA LYS A 133 1.18 -30.20 29.75
C LYS A 133 1.73 -30.86 31.03
N LEU A 134 2.65 -30.19 31.71
CA LEU A 134 3.14 -30.54 33.05
C LEU A 134 3.00 -29.29 33.94
N ARG A 135 1.77 -28.96 34.27
CA ARG A 135 1.41 -28.09 35.40
C ARG A 135 -0.03 -28.34 35.80
#